data_AF-A0A1J1HPH0-F1
#
_entry.id   AF-A0A1J1HPH0-F1
#
_cell.length_a   1.000
_cell.length_b   1.000
_cell.length_c   1.000
_cell.angle_alpha   90.00
_cell.angle_beta   90.00
_cell.angle_gamma   90.00
#
_symmetry.space_group_name_H-M   'P 1'
#
loop_
_entity.id
_entity.type
_entity.pdbx_description
1 polymer ?
#
loop_
_entity_poly.entity_id
_entity_poly.type
_entity_poly.pdbx_seq_one_letter_code
_entity_poly.pdbx_strand_id
1 'polypeptide(L)'
;MVEKQEHDSDWDGSFVHTGNEELIRIFLKTRRNYPLSLKRITWVNRGKFFSENEILIKTTSLDHTSTNNVPHFLNNGTAKIMFSHKKILSYLPVIILLKSLMNYTDEKIFNDLMRGYENDLYFKSCVQNILTELHKENIHTHYDCKNYLGQIFRSRFEKLSPWNTN
;
A
#
# COMPACT_ATOMS: atom_id res chain seq x y z
N MET A 1 -44.76 6.86 16.65
CA MET A 1 -44.66 6.21 15.32
C MET A 1 -46.05 6.00 14.77
N VAL A 2 -46.89 5.19 15.44
CA VAL A 2 -48.28 4.90 15.01
C VAL A 2 -49.15 6.14 14.79
N GLU A 3 -49.11 7.14 15.68
CA GLU A 3 -49.83 8.43 15.49
C GLU A 3 -49.36 9.21 14.25
N LYS A 4 -48.15 8.93 13.77
CA LYS A 4 -47.55 9.50 12.56
C LYS A 4 -47.60 8.54 11.36
N GLN A 5 -48.42 7.49 11.42
CA GLN A 5 -48.61 6.47 10.37
C GLN A 5 -47.40 5.55 10.11
N GLU A 6 -46.45 5.47 11.04
CA GLU A 6 -45.34 4.49 11.00
C GLU A 6 -45.71 3.21 11.77
N HIS A 7 -45.10 2.08 11.43
CA HIS A 7 -45.36 0.80 12.12
C HIS A 7 -44.84 0.84 13.56
N ASP A 8 -45.48 0.12 14.48
CA ASP A 8 -45.11 0.12 15.91
C ASP A 8 -43.75 -0.57 16.16
N SER A 9 -43.42 -1.55 15.31
CA SER A 9 -42.18 -2.31 15.32
C SER A 9 -41.21 -1.94 14.18
N ASP A 10 -41.22 -0.71 13.66
CA ASP A 10 -40.26 -0.32 12.62
C ASP A 10 -38.83 -0.24 13.17
N TRP A 11 -37.88 -0.88 12.46
CA TRP A 11 -36.48 -1.00 12.90
C TRP A 11 -35.53 -0.01 12.22
N ASP A 12 -36.03 0.84 11.31
CA ASP A 12 -35.25 1.82 10.53
C ASP A 12 -34.07 1.15 9.76
N GLY A 13 -33.23 1.94 9.08
CA GLY A 13 -32.03 1.46 8.39
C GLY A 13 -32.22 1.12 6.91
N SER A 14 -33.39 1.40 6.35
CA SER A 14 -33.65 1.44 4.91
C SER A 14 -33.61 2.90 4.40
N PHE A 15 -33.49 3.07 3.09
CA PHE A 15 -33.59 4.34 2.39
C PHE A 15 -34.82 4.30 1.49
N VAL A 16 -35.54 5.41 1.38
CA VAL A 16 -36.64 5.52 0.41
C VAL A 16 -36.14 6.21 -0.85
N HIS A 17 -36.17 5.49 -1.98
CA HIS A 17 -35.86 6.04 -3.29
C HIS A 17 -37.06 5.85 -4.22
N THR A 18 -37.67 6.95 -4.67
CA THR A 18 -38.83 6.93 -5.60
C THR A 18 -40.02 6.08 -5.13
N GLY A 19 -40.25 6.03 -3.82
CA GLY A 19 -41.34 5.23 -3.21
C GLY A 19 -40.98 3.76 -2.96
N ASN A 20 -39.75 3.35 -3.28
CA ASN A 20 -39.23 2.03 -2.92
C ASN A 20 -38.36 2.12 -1.68
N GLU A 21 -38.55 1.18 -0.76
CA GLU A 21 -37.62 0.95 0.34
C GLU A 21 -36.45 0.08 -0.11
N GLU A 22 -35.24 0.62 0.04
CA GLU A 22 -34.00 -0.02 -0.35
C GLU A 22 -33.05 -0.11 0.84
N LEU A 23 -32.14 -1.09 0.82
CA LEU A 23 -31.14 -1.25 1.87
C LEU A 23 -29.74 -1.41 1.28
N ILE A 24 -28.75 -0.83 1.94
CA ILE A 24 -27.34 -1.02 1.57
C ILE A 24 -26.85 -2.31 2.23
N ARG A 25 -26.59 -3.33 1.42
CA ARG A 25 -26.09 -4.62 1.90
C ARG A 25 -24.72 -4.47 2.57
N ILE A 26 -24.57 -5.01 3.77
CA ILE A 26 -23.29 -5.07 4.48
C ILE A 26 -22.37 -6.09 3.79
N PHE A 27 -21.14 -5.69 3.50
CA PHE A 27 -20.11 -6.55 2.89
C PHE A 27 -19.00 -6.91 3.87
N LEU A 28 -18.62 -8.18 3.90
CA LEU A 28 -17.39 -8.62 4.54
C LEU A 28 -16.19 -8.10 3.74
N LYS A 29 -15.26 -7.46 4.43
CA LYS A 29 -14.03 -6.92 3.87
C LYS A 29 -12.84 -7.38 4.72
N THR A 30 -11.66 -7.37 4.11
CA THR A 30 -10.39 -7.59 4.82
C THR A 30 -10.26 -6.70 6.05
N ARG A 31 -9.69 -7.24 7.13
CA ARG A 31 -9.40 -6.54 8.37
C ARG A 31 -8.59 -5.26 8.10
N ARG A 32 -9.01 -4.16 8.71
CA ARG A 32 -8.34 -2.85 8.62
C ARG A 32 -7.07 -2.86 9.48
N ASN A 33 -6.03 -2.17 9.03
CA ASN A 33 -4.78 -1.89 9.74
C ASN A 33 -4.09 -3.15 10.29
N TYR A 34 -4.16 -4.26 9.55
CA TYR A 34 -3.53 -5.52 9.92
C TYR A 34 -2.82 -6.13 8.71
N PRO A 35 -1.51 -6.44 8.79
CA PRO A 35 -0.78 -7.06 7.70
C PRO A 35 -1.16 -8.55 7.58
N LEU A 36 -1.60 -8.95 6.40
CA LEU A 36 -1.94 -10.34 6.08
C LEU A 36 -0.92 -10.92 5.10
N SER A 37 -0.19 -11.94 5.52
CA SER A 37 0.63 -12.73 4.61
C SER A 37 -0.26 -13.62 3.76
N LEU A 38 -0.16 -13.50 2.43
CA LEU A 38 -0.96 -14.27 1.48
C LEU A 38 -0.05 -14.88 0.42
N LYS A 39 -0.47 -16.04 -0.09
CA LYS A 39 0.14 -16.70 -1.24
C LYS A 39 -0.87 -16.82 -2.36
N ARG A 40 -0.64 -16.15 -3.49
CA ARG A 40 -1.53 -16.20 -4.67
C ARG A 40 -0.73 -16.42 -5.95
N ILE A 41 -0.97 -17.56 -6.59
CA ILE A 41 -0.32 -17.97 -7.84
C ILE A 41 -0.48 -16.94 -8.98
N THR A 42 -1.58 -16.20 -8.98
CA THR A 42 -1.88 -15.19 -10.00
C THR A 42 -0.90 -14.02 -10.03
N TRP A 43 -0.11 -13.80 -8.96
CA TRP A 43 0.93 -12.77 -8.96
C TRP A 43 2.08 -13.07 -9.90
N VAL A 44 2.39 -14.34 -10.13
CA VAL A 44 3.45 -14.74 -11.07
C VAL A 44 3.19 -14.19 -12.48
N ASN A 45 1.92 -14.00 -12.85
CA ASN A 45 1.52 -13.46 -14.15
C ASN A 45 1.65 -11.93 -14.27
N ARG A 46 1.99 -11.20 -13.19
CA ARG A 46 2.05 -9.73 -13.18
C ARG A 46 3.34 -9.15 -13.75
N GLY A 47 4.38 -9.97 -13.88
CA GLY A 47 5.62 -9.54 -14.51
C GLY A 47 6.81 -10.38 -14.10
N LYS A 48 7.96 -10.02 -14.67
CA LYS A 48 9.23 -10.70 -14.41
C LYS A 48 9.54 -10.71 -12.91
N PHE A 49 9.97 -11.87 -12.42
CA PHE A 49 10.36 -12.12 -11.04
C PHE A 49 9.26 -12.02 -9.97
N PHE A 50 7.99 -11.76 -10.30
CA PHE A 50 6.95 -11.82 -9.27
C PHE A 50 6.86 -13.21 -8.65
N SER A 51 6.93 -13.26 -7.31
CA SER A 51 6.62 -14.48 -6.56
C SER A 51 5.13 -14.55 -6.24
N GLU A 52 4.71 -15.68 -5.69
CA GLU A 52 3.34 -15.85 -5.19
C GLU A 52 3.12 -15.14 -3.84
N ASN A 53 4.18 -14.70 -3.18
CA ASN A 53 4.16 -14.18 -1.82
C ASN A 53 3.89 -12.68 -1.79
N GLU A 54 2.89 -12.28 -1.01
CA GLU A 54 2.51 -10.90 -0.79
C GLU A 54 2.15 -10.63 0.67
N ILE A 55 2.19 -9.37 1.06
CA ILE A 55 1.59 -8.89 2.31
C ILE A 55 0.48 -7.92 1.93
N LEU A 56 -0.77 -8.23 2.27
CA LEU A 56 -1.89 -7.32 2.07
C LEU A 56 -2.08 -6.46 3.32
N ILE A 57 -1.96 -5.14 3.17
CA ILE A 57 -2.21 -4.16 4.23
C ILE A 57 -3.32 -3.22 3.79
N LYS A 58 -4.51 -3.36 4.39
CA LYS A 58 -5.61 -2.42 4.19
C LYS A 58 -5.51 -1.30 5.22
N THR A 59 -5.01 -0.14 4.81
CA THR A 59 -4.94 1.05 5.67
C THR A 59 -6.23 1.85 5.57
N THR A 60 -6.81 2.23 6.71
CA THR A 60 -8.05 3.02 6.76
C THR A 60 -7.80 4.34 7.48
N SER A 61 -8.18 5.44 6.83
CA SER A 61 -8.14 6.79 7.37
C SER A 61 -9.30 7.04 8.35
N LEU A 62 -9.25 8.15 9.08
CA LEU A 62 -10.25 8.55 10.07
C LEU A 62 -11.64 8.78 9.44
N ASP A 63 -11.67 9.19 8.18
CA ASP A 63 -12.88 9.34 7.35
C ASP A 63 -13.41 8.00 6.79
N HIS A 64 -12.86 6.88 7.25
CA HIS A 64 -13.15 5.51 6.78
C HIS A 64 -12.78 5.19 5.33
N THR A 65 -12.16 6.13 4.60
CA THR A 65 -11.55 5.86 3.30
C THR A 65 -10.43 4.84 3.48
N SER A 66 -10.40 3.82 2.62
CA SER A 66 -9.45 2.70 2.75
C SER A 66 -8.65 2.48 1.47
N THR A 67 -7.36 2.20 1.65
CA THR A 67 -6.42 1.89 0.57
C THR A 67 -5.74 0.56 0.84
N ASN A 68 -5.58 -0.26 -0.19
CA ASN A 68 -4.78 -1.48 -0.12
C ASN A 68 -3.35 -1.16 -0.55
N ASN A 69 -2.39 -1.49 0.31
CA ASN A 69 -0.96 -1.45 0.03
C ASN A 69 -0.44 -2.89 0.07
N VAL A 70 0.31 -3.29 -0.95
CA VAL A 70 0.71 -4.68 -1.12
C VAL A 70 2.19 -4.78 -1.44
N PRO A 71 3.06 -5.00 -0.44
CA PRO A 71 4.42 -5.44 -0.68
C PRO A 71 4.43 -6.85 -1.29
N HIS A 72 5.15 -7.00 -2.40
CA HIS A 72 5.39 -8.24 -3.11
C HIS A 72 6.86 -8.59 -3.04
N PHE A 73 7.14 -9.84 -2.67
CA PHE A 73 8.47 -10.39 -2.78
C PHE A 73 8.72 -10.83 -4.22
N LEU A 74 9.94 -10.59 -4.72
CA LEU A 74 10.37 -10.98 -6.05
C LEU A 74 11.42 -12.10 -5.96
N ASN A 75 11.36 -13.06 -6.88
CA ASN A 75 12.24 -14.24 -6.92
C ASN A 75 13.73 -13.90 -7.10
N ASN A 76 14.06 -12.67 -7.49
CA ASN A 76 15.44 -12.17 -7.52
C ASN A 76 15.93 -11.64 -6.15
N GLY A 77 15.15 -11.82 -5.07
CA GLY A 77 15.51 -11.36 -3.73
C GLY A 77 15.21 -9.89 -3.46
N THR A 78 14.44 -9.22 -4.32
CA THR A 78 14.03 -7.82 -4.15
C THR A 78 12.55 -7.72 -3.75
N ALA A 79 12.07 -6.51 -3.49
CA ALA A 79 10.66 -6.29 -3.13
C ALA A 79 10.09 -5.03 -3.77
N LYS A 80 8.83 -5.09 -4.20
CA LYS A 80 8.07 -3.95 -4.72
C LYS A 80 6.80 -3.74 -3.91
N ILE A 81 6.42 -2.50 -3.68
CA ILE A 81 5.11 -2.14 -3.14
C ILE A 81 4.16 -1.80 -4.29
N MET A 82 2.99 -2.42 -4.27
CA MET A 82 1.86 -2.07 -5.10
C MET A 82 0.87 -1.20 -4.30
N PHE A 83 0.41 -0.11 -4.90
CA PHE A 83 -0.69 0.68 -4.38
C PHE A 83 -1.57 1.19 -5.52
N SER A 84 -2.81 1.56 -5.18
CA SER A 84 -3.78 2.10 -6.13
C SER A 84 -4.00 3.58 -5.88
N HIS A 85 -3.94 4.39 -6.93
CA HIS A 85 -4.34 5.79 -6.90
C HIS A 85 -5.24 6.08 -8.10
N LYS A 86 -6.45 6.62 -7.86
CA LYS A 86 -7.45 6.91 -8.91
C LYS A 86 -7.65 5.75 -9.90
N LYS A 87 -7.79 4.52 -9.37
CA LYS A 87 -7.95 3.27 -10.15
C LYS A 87 -6.73 2.84 -10.97
N ILE A 88 -5.61 3.55 -10.87
CA ILE A 88 -4.33 3.18 -11.51
C ILE A 88 -3.46 2.46 -10.49
N LEU A 89 -3.06 1.24 -10.84
CA LEU A 89 -2.10 0.47 -10.04
C LEU A 89 -0.68 0.92 -10.34
N SER A 90 0.09 1.16 -9.29
CA SER A 90 1.48 1.59 -9.37
C SER A 90 2.35 0.62 -8.58
N TYR A 91 3.56 0.37 -9.10
CA TYR A 91 4.56 -0.47 -8.46
C TYR A 91 5.83 0.35 -8.25
N LEU A 92 6.42 0.23 -7.07
CA LEU A 92 7.63 0.95 -6.71
C LEU A 92 8.55 0.01 -5.91
N PRO A 93 9.88 0.03 -6.11
CA PRO A 93 10.81 -0.60 -5.18
C PRO A 93 10.54 -0.16 -3.74
N VAL A 94 10.45 -1.11 -2.81
CA VAL A 94 10.12 -0.81 -1.40
C VAL A 94 11.12 0.16 -0.78
N ILE A 95 12.40 0.07 -1.18
CA ILE A 95 13.46 0.91 -0.64
C ILE A 95 13.27 2.40 -0.94
N ILE A 96 12.71 2.74 -2.11
CA ILE A 96 12.42 4.15 -2.47
C ILE A 96 11.40 4.72 -1.49
N LEU A 97 10.36 3.95 -1.16
CA LEU A 97 9.35 4.39 -0.20
C LEU A 97 9.97 4.57 1.20
N LEU A 98 10.76 3.59 1.67
CA LEU A 98 11.41 3.67 2.99
C LEU A 98 12.32 4.89 3.09
N LYS A 99 13.22 5.09 2.13
CA LYS A 99 14.14 6.24 2.10
C LYS A 99 13.42 7.56 1.84
N SER A 100 12.23 7.57 1.24
CA SER A 100 11.42 8.80 1.08
C SER A 100 10.66 9.18 2.34
N LEU A 101 10.26 8.19 3.15
CA LEU A 101 9.54 8.42 4.41
C LEU A 101 10.48 8.74 5.57
N MET A 102 11.67 8.13 5.58
CA MET A 102 12.65 8.25 6.65
C MET A 102 13.99 8.73 6.08
N ASN A 103 14.61 9.73 6.70
CA ASN A 103 15.94 10.20 6.33
C ASN A 103 17.02 9.32 7.00
N TYR A 104 17.07 8.03 6.63
CA TYR A 104 18.00 7.05 7.18
C TYR A 104 19.08 6.64 6.17
N THR A 105 20.24 6.29 6.69
CA THR A 105 21.34 5.67 5.92
C THR A 105 21.02 4.22 5.59
N ASP A 106 21.67 3.68 4.55
CA ASP A 106 21.49 2.27 4.17
C ASP A 106 21.93 1.32 5.28
N GLU A 107 22.98 1.67 6.04
CA GLU A 107 23.41 0.94 7.22
C GLU A 107 22.32 0.87 8.29
N LYS A 108 21.66 2.01 8.58
CA LYS A 108 20.58 2.03 9.56
C LYS A 108 19.40 1.18 9.11
N ILE A 109 19.01 1.27 7.83
CA ILE A 109 17.93 0.46 7.26
C ILE A 109 18.29 -1.03 7.33
N PHE A 110 19.53 -1.38 6.97
CA PHE A 110 20.04 -2.74 7.04
C PHE A 110 19.96 -3.31 8.47
N ASN A 111 20.50 -2.58 9.46
CA ASN A 111 20.52 -3.01 10.85
C ASN A 111 19.11 -3.13 11.45
N ASP A 112 18.19 -2.23 11.10
CA ASP A 112 16.81 -2.28 11.58
C ASP A 112 16.04 -3.46 10.95
N LEU A 113 16.29 -3.79 9.67
CA LEU A 113 15.67 -4.95 9.02
C LEU A 113 16.24 -6.28 9.52
N MET A 114 17.56 -6.36 9.74
CA MET A 114 18.24 -7.59 10.16
C MET A 114 18.04 -7.95 11.63
N ARG A 115 17.45 -7.06 12.44
CA ARG A 115 17.28 -7.27 13.88
C ARG A 115 16.43 -8.52 14.16
N GLY A 116 16.97 -9.47 14.90
CA GLY A 116 16.36 -10.77 15.21
C GLY A 116 16.54 -11.83 14.12
N TYR A 117 17.21 -11.50 13.01
CA TYR A 117 17.50 -12.38 11.88
C TYR A 117 18.99 -12.34 11.48
N GLU A 118 19.89 -11.98 12.40
CA GLU A 118 21.30 -11.67 12.12
C GLU A 118 22.05 -12.83 11.47
N ASN A 119 21.64 -14.06 11.76
CA ASN A 119 22.24 -15.30 11.25
C ASN A 119 21.60 -15.81 9.95
N ASP A 120 20.53 -15.17 9.47
CA ASP A 120 19.88 -15.56 8.21
C ASP A 120 20.65 -14.96 7.02
N LEU A 121 21.52 -15.78 6.44
CA LEU A 121 22.35 -15.40 5.29
C LEU A 121 21.51 -15.12 4.03
N TYR A 122 20.38 -15.80 3.87
CA TYR A 122 19.49 -15.58 2.73
C TYR A 122 18.80 -14.23 2.83
N PHE A 123 18.21 -13.95 3.98
CA PHE A 123 17.57 -12.66 4.24
C PHE A 123 18.57 -11.50 4.16
N LYS A 124 19.78 -11.69 4.71
CA LYS A 124 20.88 -10.72 4.59
C LYS A 124 21.20 -10.39 3.12
N SER A 125 21.30 -11.41 2.26
CA SER A 125 21.53 -11.22 0.83
C SER A 125 20.38 -10.47 0.15
N CYS A 126 19.12 -10.79 0.49
CA CYS A 126 17.96 -10.05 -0.02
C CYS A 126 18.00 -8.56 0.38
N VAL A 127 18.26 -8.26 1.66
CA VAL A 127 18.33 -6.87 2.13
C VAL A 127 19.46 -6.11 1.42
N GLN A 128 20.64 -6.73 1.26
CA GLN A 128 21.75 -6.13 0.51
C GLN A 128 21.38 -5.87 -0.96
N ASN A 129 20.69 -6.80 -1.62
CA ASN A 129 20.22 -6.62 -2.99
C ASN A 129 19.22 -5.47 -3.12
N ILE A 130 18.25 -5.38 -2.19
CA ILE A 130 17.26 -4.29 -2.15
C ILE A 130 17.94 -2.93 -2.02
N LEU A 131 18.92 -2.81 -1.13
CA LEU A 131 19.66 -1.57 -0.93
C LEU A 131 20.47 -1.22 -2.18
N THR A 132 21.21 -2.19 -2.74
CA THR A 132 22.12 -1.99 -3.87
C THR A 132 21.41 -1.68 -5.18
N GLU A 133 20.20 -2.22 -5.40
CA GLU A 133 19.40 -1.97 -6.61
C GLU A 133 19.17 -0.48 -6.86
N LEU A 134 18.94 0.29 -5.81
CA LEU A 134 18.68 1.72 -5.91
C LEU A 134 19.91 2.52 -6.39
N HIS A 135 21.11 2.10 -5.98
CA HIS A 135 22.35 2.77 -6.36
C HIS A 135 22.65 2.61 -7.85
N LYS A 136 22.16 1.54 -8.50
CA LYS A 136 22.32 1.33 -9.95
C LYS A 136 21.60 2.41 -10.78
N GLU A 137 20.57 3.02 -10.20
CA GLU A 137 19.78 4.10 -10.79
C GLU A 137 20.28 5.50 -10.37
N ASN A 138 21.46 5.59 -9.73
CA ASN A 138 22.04 6.84 -9.23
C ASN A 138 21.13 7.58 -8.21
N ILE A 139 20.34 6.83 -7.43
CA ILE A 139 19.50 7.35 -6.36
C ILE A 139 20.12 6.93 -5.02
N HIS A 140 20.49 7.89 -4.19
CA HIS A 140 21.29 7.59 -2.99
C HIS A 140 20.69 8.18 -1.71
N THR A 141 20.12 9.37 -1.80
CA THR A 141 19.68 10.14 -0.63
C THR A 141 18.17 10.16 -0.48
N HIS A 142 17.71 10.58 0.69
CA HIS A 142 16.30 10.89 0.97
C HIS A 142 15.73 11.89 -0.05
N TYR A 143 16.54 12.89 -0.43
CA TYR A 143 16.18 13.91 -1.41
C TYR A 143 16.01 13.30 -2.80
N ASP A 144 16.97 12.48 -3.25
CA ASP A 144 16.89 11.81 -4.56
C ASP A 144 15.65 10.93 -4.67
N CYS A 145 15.32 10.19 -3.61
CA CYS A 145 14.13 9.33 -3.58
C CYS A 145 12.84 10.16 -3.71
N LYS A 146 12.74 11.29 -2.99
CA LYS A 146 11.58 12.20 -3.09
C LYS A 146 11.48 12.84 -4.47
N ASN A 147 12.59 13.28 -5.05
CA ASN A 147 12.63 13.83 -6.39
C ASN A 147 12.19 12.81 -7.45
N TYR A 148 12.69 11.58 -7.35
CA TYR A 148 12.30 10.48 -8.22
C TYR A 148 10.78 10.21 -8.16
N LEU A 149 10.20 10.16 -6.95
CA LEU A 149 8.76 10.05 -6.78
C LEU A 149 8.00 11.24 -7.37
N GLY A 150 8.50 12.45 -7.17
CA GLY A 150 7.93 13.66 -7.75
C GLY A 150 7.88 13.57 -9.27
N GLN A 151 8.98 13.22 -9.93
CA GLN A 151 9.06 13.10 -11.39
C GLN A 151 8.06 12.08 -11.95
N ILE A 152 7.86 10.94 -11.26
CA ILE A 152 6.95 9.88 -11.72
C ILE A 152 5.47 10.20 -11.48
N PHE A 153 5.15 10.76 -10.31
CA PHE A 153 3.77 10.86 -9.85
C PHE A 153 3.17 12.25 -10.00
N ARG A 154 3.96 13.32 -10.22
CA ARG A 154 3.45 14.70 -10.30
C ARG A 154 2.33 14.87 -11.30
N SER A 155 2.47 14.32 -12.51
CA SER A 155 1.44 14.40 -13.56
C SER A 155 0.14 13.66 -13.24
N ARG A 156 0.14 12.79 -12.23
CA ARG A 156 -1.04 12.02 -11.80
C ARG A 156 -1.88 12.75 -10.76
N PHE A 157 -1.37 13.84 -10.18
CA PHE A 157 -2.09 14.68 -9.24
C PHE A 157 -2.70 15.88 -9.96
N GLU A 158 -4.03 15.99 -9.94
CA GLU A 158 -4.76 17.13 -10.54
C GLU A 158 -4.48 18.45 -9.80
N LYS A 159 -4.28 18.38 -8.49
CA LYS A 159 -3.96 19.52 -7.64
C LYS A 159 -2.75 19.18 -6.79
N LEU A 160 -1.70 19.97 -6.94
CA LEU A 160 -0.53 19.89 -6.08
C LEU A 160 -0.80 20.65 -4.78
N SER A 161 -0.16 20.21 -3.71
CA SER A 161 -0.25 20.90 -2.42
C SER A 161 0.42 22.29 -2.49
N PRO A 162 0.03 23.23 -1.61
CA PRO A 162 0.63 24.57 -1.57
C PRO A 162 2.14 24.60 -1.32
N TRP A 163 2.67 23.54 -0.68
CA TRP A 163 4.10 23.38 -0.36
C TRP A 163 4.84 22.53 -1.41
N ASN A 164 4.34 22.44 -2.63
CA ASN A 164 5.03 21.71 -3.68
C ASN A 164 6.38 22.37 -4.00
N THR A 165 7.38 21.54 -4.28
CA THR A 165 8.65 21.99 -4.84
C THR A 165 8.63 21.78 -6.36
N ASN A 166 9.49 22.52 -7.08
CA ASN A 166 9.65 22.35 -8.53
C ASN A 166 10.33 21.02 -8.86
#